data_AF-A0A602YVS6-F1
#
_entry.id   AF-A0A602YVS6-F1
#
_cell.length_a   1.000
_cell.length_b   1.000
_cell.length_c   1.000
_cell.angle_alpha   90.00
_cell.angle_beta   90.00
_cell.angle_gamma   90.00
#
_symmetry.space_group_name_H-M   'P 1'
#
loop_
_entity.id
_entity.type
_entity.pdbx_description
1 polymer ?
#
loop_
_entity_poly.entity_id
_entity_poly.type
_entity_poly.pdbx_seq_one_letter_code
_entity_poly.pdbx_strand_id
1 'polypeptide(L)' 'MALTVTSAQYPRPGERHVYIMNNGSVVHEMPHLPPRIGMRFYDAAGHSIRTSSVINEMKAAVKRHKEKWRLAK' A
#
# COMPACT_ATOMS: atom_id res chain seq x y z
N MET A 1 13.18 12.28 -3.07
CA MET A 1 12.53 11.90 -1.80
C MET A 1 11.96 10.50 -1.97
N ALA A 2 12.20 9.58 -1.03
CA ALA A 2 11.61 8.24 -1.11
C ALA A 2 10.13 8.28 -0.74
N LEU A 3 9.29 7.51 -1.46
CA LEU A 3 7.89 7.29 -1.12
C LEU A 3 7.78 6.62 0.25
N THR A 4 6.92 7.15 1.12
CA THR A 4 6.67 6.62 2.47
C THR A 4 5.20 6.60 2.78
N VAL A 5 4.78 5.60 3.57
CA VAL A 5 3.42 5.50 4.10
C VAL A 5 3.27 6.50 5.25
N THR A 6 2.37 7.46 5.09
CA THR A 6 2.02 8.48 6.09
C THR A 6 0.96 7.97 7.05
N SER A 7 -0.05 7.24 6.53
CA SER A 7 -1.14 6.70 7.34
C SER A 7 -1.48 5.29 6.90
N ALA A 8 -1.77 4.42 7.86
CA ALA A 8 -2.29 3.08 7.60
C ALA A 8 -3.64 2.95 8.29
N GLN A 9 -4.68 2.63 7.52
CA GLN A 9 -6.02 2.38 8.03
C GLN A 9 -6.35 0.89 7.87
N TYR A 10 -7.00 0.35 8.89
CA TYR A 10 -7.42 -1.05 8.95
C TYR A 10 -8.92 -1.12 9.23
N PRO A 11 -9.78 -0.77 8.25
CA PRO A 11 -11.22 -0.67 8.48
C PRO A 11 -11.84 -2.00 8.93
N ARG A 12 -11.27 -3.11 8.46
CA ARG A 12 -11.59 -4.47 8.90
C ARG A 12 -10.29 -5.27 9.01
N PRO A 13 -9.84 -5.59 10.23
CA PRO A 13 -8.63 -6.38 10.44
C PRO A 13 -8.67 -7.68 9.63
N GLY A 14 -7.66 -7.93 8.78
CA GLY A 14 -7.56 -9.12 7.94
C GLY A 14 -8.30 -9.07 6.59
N GLU A 15 -9.23 -8.14 6.41
CA GLU A 15 -10.00 -8.03 5.15
C GLU A 15 -9.40 -6.99 4.20
N ARG A 16 -9.07 -5.79 4.72
CA ARG A 16 -8.57 -4.68 3.92
C ARG A 16 -7.63 -3.78 4.73
N HIS A 17 -6.45 -3.55 4.19
CA HIS A 17 -5.48 -2.58 4.67
C HIS A 17 -5.39 -1.44 3.65
N VAL A 18 -5.43 -0.21 4.13
CA VAL A 18 -5.34 0.99 3.29
C VAL A 18 -4.12 1.77 3.72
N TYR A 19 -3.12 1.87 2.84
CA TYR A 19 -1.91 2.65 3.09
C TYR A 19 -1.96 3.93 2.27
N ILE A 20 -1.94 5.07 2.95
CA ILE A 20 -1.89 6.40 2.36
C ILE A 20 -0.45 6.87 2.39
N MET A 21 0.06 7.32 1.25
CA MET A 21 1.44 7.74 1.06
C MET A 21 1.59 9.26 1.13
N ASN A 22 2.83 9.73 1.25
CA ASN A 22 3.16 11.14 1.36
C ASN A 22 2.75 11.99 0.15
N ASN A 23 2.67 11.39 -1.03
CA ASN A 23 2.22 12.03 -2.27
C ASN A 23 0.69 11.97 -2.46
N GLY A 24 -0.06 11.46 -1.48
CA GLY A 24 -1.50 11.25 -1.55
C GLY A 24 -1.93 9.98 -2.28
N SER A 25 -1.00 9.22 -2.86
CA SER A 25 -1.33 7.92 -3.46
C SER A 25 -1.73 6.90 -2.39
N VAL A 26 -2.55 5.93 -2.78
CA VAL A 26 -3.17 4.96 -1.87
C VAL A 26 -2.93 3.54 -2.35
N VAL A 27 -2.54 2.66 -1.43
CA VAL A 27 -2.47 1.20 -1.66
C VAL A 27 -3.57 0.52 -0.86
N HIS A 28 -4.41 -0.21 -1.56
CA HIS A 28 -5.33 -1.15 -0.95
C HIS A 28 -4.73 -2.54 -1.01
N GLU A 29 -4.49 -3.12 0.15
CA GLU A 29 -4.07 -4.51 0.31
C GLU A 29 -5.24 -5.30 0.91
N MET A 30 -5.54 -6.45 0.32
CA MET A 30 -6.56 -7.41 0.73
C MET A 30 -5.85 -8.70 1.14
N PRO A 31 -5.57 -8.91 2.44
CA PRO A 31 -4.76 -10.03 2.92
C PRO A 31 -5.39 -11.40 2.64
N HIS A 32 -6.72 -11.45 2.54
CA HIS A 32 -7.47 -12.66 2.22
C HIS A 32 -7.29 -13.13 0.76
N LEU A 33 -6.71 -12.31 -0.11
CA LEU A 33 -6.47 -12.64 -1.52
C LEU A 33 -4.98 -12.90 -1.79
N PRO A 34 -4.65 -13.69 -2.83
CA PRO A 34 -3.27 -13.88 -3.26
C PRO A 34 -2.59 -12.53 -3.54
N PRO A 35 -1.30 -12.35 -3.23
CA PRO A 35 -0.60 -11.06 -3.34
C PRO A 35 -0.65 -10.39 -4.72
N ARG A 36 -0.84 -11.17 -5.80
CA ARG A 36 -1.00 -10.64 -7.17
C ARG A 36 -2.32 -9.90 -7.39
N ILE A 37 -3.39 -10.32 -6.72
CA ILE A 37 -4.76 -9.82 -6.93
C ILE A 37 -5.19 -8.94 -5.75
N GLY A 38 -4.63 -9.23 -4.57
CA GLY A 38 -4.94 -8.54 -3.32
C GLY A 38 -4.35 -7.13 -3.21
N MET A 39 -3.49 -6.69 -4.13
CA MET A 39 -2.94 -5.32 -4.11
C MET A 39 -3.49 -4.47 -5.24
N ARG A 40 -4.11 -3.34 -4.88
CA ARG A 40 -4.55 -2.31 -5.82
C ARG A 40 -3.86 -0.98 -5.49
N PHE A 41 -3.38 -0.30 -6.53
CA PHE A 41 -2.62 0.93 -6.43
C PHE A 41 -3.43 2.06 -7.06
N TYR A 42 -3.57 3.15 -6.33
CA TYR A 42 -4.33 4.33 -6.73
C TYR A 42 -3.49 5.57 -6.52
N ASP A 43 -3.65 6.53 -7.42
CA ASP A 43 -3.05 7.85 -7.27
C ASP A 43 -3.91 8.76 -6.37
N ALA A 44 -3.39 9.93 -6.01
CA ALA A 44 -4.10 10.94 -5.21
C ALA A 44 -5.42 11.39 -5.88
N ALA A 45 -5.50 11.33 -7.21
CA ALA A 45 -6.70 11.61 -7.98
C ALA A 45 -7.71 10.43 -8.00
N GLY A 46 -7.42 9.30 -7.35
CA GLY A 46 -8.26 8.10 -7.36
C GLY A 46 -8.11 7.24 -8.61
N HIS A 47 -7.18 7.58 -9.51
CA HIS A 47 -6.92 6.79 -10.72
C HIS A 47 -6.08 5.55 -10.41
N SER A 48 -6.39 4.43 -11.07
CA SER A 48 -5.60 3.20 -10.88
C SER A 48 -4.22 3.33 -11.54
N ILE A 49 -3.17 3.14 -10.74
CA ILE A 49 -1.79 3.18 -11.20
C ILE A 49 -1.45 1.82 -11.82
N ARG A 50 -1.04 1.83 -13.09
CA ARG A 50 -0.59 0.62 -13.82
C ARG A 50 0.91 0.60 -14.12
N THR A 51 1.61 1.72 -13.90
CA THR A 51 3.03 1.86 -14.18
C THR A 51 3.86 1.03 -13.20
N SER A 52 4.64 0.08 -13.72
CA SER A 52 5.43 -0.88 -12.93
C SER A 52 6.43 -0.21 -12.00
N SER A 53 7.11 0.86 -12.45
CA SER A 53 8.07 1.61 -11.62
C SER A 53 7.41 2.22 -10.39
N VAL A 54 6.26 2.89 -10.56
CA VAL A 54 5.50 3.51 -9.47
C VAL A 54 4.98 2.43 -8.52
N ILE A 55 4.45 1.33 -9.06
CA ILE A 55 3.98 0.19 -8.25
C ILE A 55 5.12 -0.39 -7.40
N ASN A 56 6.33 -0.52 -7.95
CA ASN A 56 7.48 -1.03 -7.20
C ASN A 56 7.90 -0.09 -6.07
N GLU A 57 7.89 1.24 -6.30
CA GLU A 57 8.15 2.22 -5.24
C GLU A 57 7.09 2.15 -4.14
N MET A 58 5.81 2.05 -4.52
CA MET A 58 4.69 1.90 -3.58
C MET A 58 4.82 0.62 -2.74
N LYS A 59 5.16 -0.51 -3.37
CA LYS A 59 5.42 -1.78 -2.65
C LYS A 59 6.61 -1.67 -1.70
N ALA A 60 7.70 -1.03 -2.13
CA ALA A 60 8.87 -0.81 -1.28
C ALA A 60 8.53 0.06 -0.06
N ALA A 61 7.71 1.11 -0.25
CA ALA A 61 7.22 1.95 0.83
C ALA A 61 6.37 1.16 1.84
N VAL A 62 5.44 0.33 1.36
CA VAL A 62 4.62 -0.55 2.21
C VAL A 62 5.49 -1.57 2.95
N LYS A 63 6.48 -2.18 2.28
CA LYS A 63 7.40 -3.14 2.89
C LYS A 63 8.20 -2.49 4.03
N ARG A 64 8.81 -1.33 3.78
CA ARG A 64 9.54 -0.56 4.81
C ARG A 64 8.64 -0.19 5.99
N HIS A 65 7.38 0.16 5.72
CA HIS A 65 6.42 0.45 6.78
C HIS A 65 6.12 -0.80 7.61
N LYS A 66 5.84 -1.95 6.97
CA LYS A 66 5.62 -3.22 7.69
C LYS A 66 6.81 -3.65 8.53
N GLU A 67 8.03 -3.50 8.01
CA GLU A 67 9.28 -3.75 8.73
C GLU A 67 9.42 -2.81 9.94
N LYS A 68 9.18 -1.51 9.74
CA LYS A 68 9.23 -0.51 10.81
C LYS A 68 8.24 -0.80 11.95
N TRP A 69 7.03 -1.23 11.61
CA TRP A 69 5.96 -1.49 12.58
C TRP A 69 5.88 -2.95 13.05
N ARG A 70 6.83 -3.82 12.66
CA ARG A 70 6.86 -5.27 12.97
C ARG A 70 5.51 -5.98 12.76
N LEU A 71 4.78 -5.59 11.72
CA LEU A 71 3.55 -6.28 11.28
C LEU A 71 3.85 -7.62 10.58
N ALA A 72 5.13 -7.97 10.42
CA ALA A 72 5.58 -9.28 9.95
C ALA A 72 5.91 -10.15 11.17
N LYS A 73 5.01 -11.08 11.51
CA LYS A 73 5.32 -12.25 12.32
C LYS A 73 4.91 -13.49 11.53
#